data_AF-A0A3M1CZ87-F1
#
_entry.id   AF-A0A3M1CZ87-F1
#
_cell.length_a   1.000
_cell.length_b   1.000
_cell.length_c   1.000
_cell.angle_alpha   90.00
_cell.angle_beta   90.00
_cell.angle_gamma   90.00
#
_symmetry.space_group_name_H-M   'P 1'
#
loop_
_entity.id
_entity.type
_entity.pdbx_description
1 polymer ?
#
loop_
_entity_poly.entity_id
_entity_poly.type
_entity_poly.pdbx_seq_one_letter_code
_entity_poly.pdbx_strand_id
1 'polypeptide(L)'
;MRMKNRKAATLIAFLAAALQLTACLGSKRVRRLKRGEIQQVLKRLETPGLVIGEFTLDRNPVVDGDTIRVAGLRTTLRLLAIDTEETFKSEQDRRLYETGFDNYLKLKQGKSKRPVKVATPMGEEAKHFAEEFFKGIHTVRLERDHPKEIRGRYGRYLAYVFARKNGRWVNYNVECVRAGMSPYFTKYSYSRRFHDQFVAAQREAQQARRGIWDPNKEHYRDYPERLEWWNARADFIWQFEQEAMGKDNYIVLTHWDAMRRIEQHLGKEVVMLGLVSDIRLGDKGPTKVLLSRRIGSDFPLVFFDKDVFGSSGIGRYRGEFVKVRGIVTSWFNKWRKRKELQIIVNTPGQITLPANVPVYDDWDTEGQIEQAEIEAEKLRWKEMQKAGGEAKE
;
A
#
# COMPACT_ATOMS: atom_id res chain seq x y z
N MET A 1 -64.29 53.52 14.29
CA MET A 1 -64.21 54.81 13.57
C MET A 1 -62.74 55.16 13.34
N ARG A 2 -62.35 55.28 12.06
CA ARG A 2 -61.16 55.94 11.45
C ARG A 2 -59.74 55.78 12.04
N MET A 3 -58.91 55.17 11.17
CA MET A 3 -57.46 55.27 11.05
C MET A 3 -56.92 56.71 10.90
N LYS A 4 -55.62 56.89 11.23
CA LYS A 4 -54.51 57.56 10.48
C LYS A 4 -53.61 58.37 11.44
N ASN A 5 -52.30 58.52 11.30
CA ASN A 5 -51.20 57.95 10.48
C ASN A 5 -49.92 58.76 10.83
N ARG A 6 -48.73 58.25 10.41
CA ARG A 6 -47.39 58.93 10.27
C ARG A 6 -46.53 59.05 11.53
N LYS A 7 -45.33 58.46 11.65
CA LYS A 7 -44.07 58.33 10.84
C LYS A 7 -42.98 59.35 11.22
N ALA A 8 -41.83 58.78 11.61
CA ALA A 8 -40.44 59.19 11.39
C ALA A 8 -39.76 60.22 12.33
N ALA A 9 -38.70 59.75 12.99
CA ALA A 9 -37.45 60.49 13.19
C ALA A 9 -36.27 59.50 13.21
N THR A 10 -35.19 59.89 12.54
CA THR A 10 -33.98 59.12 12.18
C THR A 10 -32.77 59.75 12.91
N LEU A 11 -31.68 58.98 13.09
CA LEU A 11 -30.25 59.32 13.40
C LEU A 11 -29.78 58.80 14.77
N ILE A 12 -28.52 58.39 15.05
CA ILE A 12 -27.28 58.03 14.33
C ILE A 12 -26.32 57.34 15.36
N ALA A 13 -25.31 56.59 14.90
CA ALA A 13 -23.97 56.33 15.49
C ALA A 13 -23.71 55.32 16.64
N PHE A 14 -22.95 54.27 16.25
CA PHE A 14 -21.61 53.83 16.73
C PHE A 14 -21.35 53.13 18.10
N LEU A 15 -20.68 51.97 17.93
CA LEU A 15 -19.50 51.41 18.63
C LEU A 15 -19.63 50.61 19.95
N ALA A 16 -19.11 49.37 19.82
CA ALA A 16 -18.22 48.64 20.73
C ALA A 16 -18.78 47.82 21.92
N ALA A 17 -18.68 46.50 21.72
CA ALA A 17 -18.01 45.52 22.58
C ALA A 17 -18.57 45.22 23.99
N ALA A 18 -18.99 43.97 24.18
CA ALA A 18 -18.46 43.13 25.25
C ALA A 18 -18.66 41.63 24.93
N LEU A 19 -17.55 40.90 25.00
CA LEU A 19 -17.42 39.44 24.97
C LEU A 19 -18.38 38.75 25.94
N GLN A 20 -18.96 37.61 25.53
CA GLN A 20 -18.85 36.37 26.33
C GLN A 20 -18.67 35.16 25.40
N LEU A 21 -17.42 34.71 25.35
CA LEU A 21 -17.03 33.35 24.97
C LEU A 21 -17.47 32.39 26.08
N THR A 22 -18.26 31.39 25.73
CA THR A 22 -18.27 30.13 26.47
C THR A 22 -17.87 29.01 25.53
N ALA A 23 -16.61 28.61 25.66
CA ALA A 23 -16.06 27.41 25.08
C ALA A 23 -16.76 26.18 25.67
N CYS A 24 -17.45 25.41 24.83
CA CYS A 24 -17.66 23.99 25.08
C CYS A 24 -16.74 23.22 24.13
N LEU A 25 -15.50 23.01 24.58
CA LEU A 25 -14.62 21.94 24.12
C LEU A 25 -15.22 20.60 24.54
N GLY A 26 -16.28 20.18 23.85
CA GLY A 26 -16.76 18.82 23.91
C GLY A 26 -15.79 17.95 23.11
N SER A 27 -15.03 17.09 23.78
CA SER A 27 -14.37 15.98 23.10
C SER A 27 -15.46 15.13 22.44
N LYS A 28 -15.66 15.32 21.14
CA LYS A 28 -16.57 14.47 20.36
C LYS A 28 -15.92 13.09 20.29
N ARG A 29 -16.24 12.26 21.28
CA ARG A 29 -15.87 10.84 21.36
C ARG A 29 -16.13 10.22 19.98
N VAL A 30 -15.11 9.65 19.36
CA VAL A 30 -15.22 8.97 18.06
C VAL A 30 -16.40 8.00 18.14
N ARG A 31 -17.47 8.28 17.38
CA ARG A 31 -18.70 7.50 17.42
C ARG A 31 -18.41 6.10 16.90
N ARG A 32 -18.60 5.08 17.74
CA ARG A 32 -18.53 3.68 17.29
C ARG A 32 -19.59 3.44 16.22
N LEU A 33 -19.15 3.09 15.01
CA LEU A 33 -20.06 2.81 13.89
C LEU A 33 -20.92 1.57 14.16
N LYS A 34 -22.20 1.64 13.81
CA LYS A 34 -23.13 0.51 13.86
C LYS A 34 -22.82 -0.49 12.75
N ARG A 35 -23.25 -1.75 12.92
CA ARG A 35 -23.00 -2.86 11.97
C ARG A 35 -23.41 -2.52 10.52
N GLY A 36 -24.54 -1.84 10.33
CA GLY A 36 -25.00 -1.43 8.99
C GLY A 36 -24.11 -0.36 8.34
N GLU A 37 -23.59 0.58 9.13
CA GLU A 37 -22.66 1.61 8.64
C GLU A 37 -21.32 0.99 8.23
N ILE A 38 -20.84 0.01 9.00
CA ILE A 38 -19.63 -0.77 8.66
C ILE A 38 -19.82 -1.50 7.32
N GLN A 39 -20.98 -2.11 7.06
CA GLN A 39 -21.24 -2.77 5.78
C GLN A 39 -21.25 -1.79 4.60
N GLN A 40 -21.79 -0.59 4.78
CA GLN A 40 -21.76 0.45 3.74
C GLN A 40 -20.33 0.94 3.45
N VAL A 41 -19.53 1.15 4.50
CA VAL A 41 -18.11 1.50 4.41
C VAL A 41 -17.33 0.42 3.64
N LEU A 42 -17.51 -0.85 3.98
CA LEU A 42 -16.87 -1.97 3.27
C LEU A 42 -17.32 -2.05 1.81
N LYS A 43 -18.60 -1.85 1.52
CA LYS A 43 -19.13 -1.85 0.14
C LYS A 43 -18.44 -0.78 -0.71
N ARG A 44 -18.25 0.44 -0.19
CA ARG A 44 -17.53 1.52 -0.90
C ARG A 44 -16.08 1.13 -1.22
N LEU A 45 -15.40 0.51 -0.26
CA LEU A 45 -14.03 0.03 -0.43
C LEU A 45 -13.88 -1.15 -1.40
N GLU A 46 -14.93 -1.94 -1.62
CA GLU A 46 -14.93 -2.99 -2.65
C GLU A 46 -15.44 -2.49 -4.01
N THR A 47 -16.06 -1.31 -4.07
CA THR A 47 -16.58 -0.76 -5.32
C THR A 47 -15.42 -0.20 -6.17
N PRO A 48 -15.24 -0.66 -7.42
CA PRO A 48 -14.23 -0.12 -8.33
C PRO A 48 -14.42 1.39 -8.57
N GLY A 49 -13.32 2.11 -8.74
CA GLY A 49 -13.33 3.56 -8.96
C GLY A 49 -12.18 4.28 -8.27
N LEU A 50 -11.95 5.54 -8.65
CA LEU A 50 -10.84 6.32 -8.11
C LEU A 50 -11.14 6.90 -6.73
N VAL A 51 -12.34 7.43 -6.50
CA VAL A 51 -12.73 7.96 -5.19
C VAL A 51 -13.40 6.87 -4.38
N ILE A 52 -12.82 6.50 -3.24
CA ILE A 52 -13.39 5.53 -2.31
C ILE A 52 -14.48 6.21 -1.48
N GLY A 53 -14.20 7.43 -1.01
CA GLY A 53 -15.12 8.26 -0.26
C GLY A 53 -14.46 8.95 0.95
N GLU A 54 -15.29 9.57 1.77
CA GLU A 54 -14.86 10.22 3.02
C GLU A 54 -15.07 9.30 4.22
N PHE A 55 -14.08 9.30 5.11
CA PHE A 55 -14.01 8.42 6.28
C PHE A 55 -13.57 9.22 7.51
N THR A 56 -14.16 8.90 8.65
CA THR A 56 -13.71 9.44 9.95
C THR A 56 -12.42 8.74 10.36
N LEU A 57 -11.43 9.49 10.82
CA LEU A 57 -10.22 8.90 11.41
C LEU A 57 -10.54 8.17 12.72
N ASP A 58 -9.82 7.10 13.02
CA ASP A 58 -9.96 6.40 14.31
C ASP A 58 -9.39 7.24 15.47
N ARG A 59 -9.60 6.81 16.73
CA ARG A 59 -9.12 7.52 17.93
C ARG A 59 -7.60 7.71 17.92
N ASN A 60 -6.86 6.67 17.52
CA ASN A 60 -5.41 6.68 17.34
C ASN A 60 -5.11 6.30 15.88
N PRO A 61 -5.28 7.24 14.95
CA PRO A 61 -5.35 6.93 13.53
C PRO A 61 -3.99 6.59 12.95
N VAL A 62 -2.92 7.24 13.40
CA VAL A 62 -1.57 6.95 12.92
C VAL A 62 -1.05 5.66 13.56
N VAL A 63 -0.53 4.76 12.72
CA VAL A 63 0.11 3.51 13.16
C VAL A 63 1.61 3.62 12.92
N ASP A 64 1.93 4.07 11.71
CA ASP A 64 3.26 4.39 11.23
C ASP A 64 3.17 5.53 10.20
N GLY A 65 4.31 6.02 9.71
CA GLY A 65 4.36 7.12 8.75
C GLY A 65 3.62 6.86 7.43
N ASP A 66 3.52 5.58 7.02
CA ASP A 66 2.83 5.13 5.81
C ASP A 66 1.57 4.30 6.05
N THR A 67 1.08 4.27 7.30
CA THR A 67 -0.02 3.37 7.70
C THR A 67 -0.98 4.07 8.67
N ILE A 68 -2.26 4.17 8.28
CA ILE A 68 -3.31 4.79 9.10
C ILE A 68 -4.55 3.91 9.29
N ARG A 69 -5.36 4.26 10.28
CA ARG A 69 -6.67 3.69 10.60
C ARG A 69 -7.80 4.70 10.40
N VAL A 70 -8.87 4.23 9.77
CA VAL A 70 -10.15 4.95 9.69
C VAL A 70 -11.23 4.14 10.40
N ALA A 71 -12.21 4.83 10.98
CA ALA A 71 -13.31 4.24 11.70
C ALA A 71 -14.10 3.27 10.79
N GLY A 72 -14.42 2.09 11.34
CA GLY A 72 -15.23 1.07 10.66
C GLY A 72 -14.44 0.05 9.85
N LEU A 73 -13.13 0.25 9.67
CA LEU A 73 -12.25 -0.76 9.07
C LEU A 73 -11.56 -1.59 10.13
N ARG A 74 -11.54 -2.90 9.88
CA ARG A 74 -10.85 -3.88 10.73
C ARG A 74 -9.35 -3.91 10.48
N THR A 75 -8.92 -3.52 9.28
CA THR A 75 -7.51 -3.53 8.88
C THR A 75 -7.05 -2.10 8.65
N THR A 76 -5.76 -1.87 8.82
CA THR A 76 -5.12 -0.62 8.38
C THR A 76 -5.18 -0.42 6.87
N LEU A 77 -4.98 0.84 6.47
CA LEU A 77 -4.79 1.24 5.08
C LEU A 77 -3.29 1.27 4.80
N ARG A 78 -2.85 0.66 3.70
CA ARG A 78 -1.49 0.84 3.18
C ARG A 78 -1.50 2.05 2.26
N LEU A 79 -0.67 3.04 2.60
CA LEU A 79 -0.58 4.26 1.83
C LEU A 79 0.23 4.05 0.55
N LEU A 80 -0.33 4.49 -0.57
CA LEU A 80 0.26 4.32 -1.89
C LEU A 80 1.44 5.26 -2.12
N ALA A 81 2.44 4.78 -2.87
CA ALA A 81 3.60 5.54 -3.33
C ALA A 81 4.52 6.12 -2.23
N ILE A 82 4.35 5.65 -0.99
CA ILE A 82 5.26 5.91 0.12
C ILE A 82 5.64 4.60 0.82
N ASP A 83 6.85 4.57 1.38
CA ASP A 83 7.42 3.54 2.25
C ASP A 83 8.28 4.28 3.28
N THR A 84 7.74 4.52 4.47
CA THR A 84 8.49 5.19 5.54
C THR A 84 9.39 4.18 6.22
N GLU A 85 10.50 4.63 6.82
CA GLU A 85 11.33 3.72 7.63
C GLU A 85 10.54 3.22 8.84
N GLU A 86 10.90 2.05 9.37
CA GLU A 86 10.12 1.40 10.42
C GLU A 86 10.34 2.11 11.77
N THR A 87 9.36 2.02 12.67
CA THR A 87 9.52 2.49 14.07
C THR A 87 9.98 1.37 15.00
N PHE A 88 10.60 1.72 16.13
CA PHE A 88 11.15 0.73 17.07
C PHE A 88 10.02 0.03 17.84
N LYS A 89 9.64 -1.17 17.39
CA LYS A 89 8.51 -1.94 17.97
C LYS A 89 8.89 -2.84 19.15
N SER A 90 10.18 -3.09 19.40
CA SER A 90 10.62 -3.99 20.49
C SER A 90 11.83 -3.47 21.25
N GLU A 91 11.90 -3.85 22.53
CA GLU A 91 13.02 -3.53 23.43
C GLU A 91 14.34 -4.15 22.95
N GLN A 92 14.28 -5.36 22.39
CA GLN A 92 15.45 -6.01 21.79
C GLN A 92 16.03 -5.18 20.65
N ASP A 93 15.16 -4.56 19.84
CA ASP A 93 15.58 -3.73 18.72
C ASP A 93 16.24 -2.43 19.20
N ARG A 94 15.69 -1.82 20.25
CA ARG A 94 16.26 -0.63 20.91
C ARG A 94 17.65 -0.91 21.49
N ARG A 95 17.82 -2.02 22.21
CA ARG A 95 19.14 -2.42 22.74
C ARG A 95 20.16 -2.71 21.66
N LEU A 96 19.73 -3.26 20.52
CA LEU A 96 20.63 -3.45 19.39
C LEU A 96 21.06 -2.10 18.81
N TYR A 97 20.14 -1.15 18.72
CA TYR A 97 20.41 0.22 18.27
C TYR A 97 21.39 0.96 19.20
N GLU A 98 21.30 0.77 20.52
CA GLU A 98 22.23 1.34 21.51
C GLU A 98 23.70 0.93 21.30
N THR A 99 23.98 -0.12 20.50
CA THR A 99 25.34 -0.51 20.13
C THR A 99 25.99 0.41 19.07
N GLY A 100 25.26 1.41 18.60
CA GLY A 100 25.67 2.35 17.55
C GLY A 100 24.99 2.04 16.22
N PHE A 101 24.54 3.07 15.51
CA PHE A 101 23.67 2.94 14.33
C PHE A 101 24.32 2.15 13.18
N ASP A 102 25.59 2.37 12.88
CA ASP A 102 26.28 1.62 11.82
C ASP A 102 26.41 0.13 12.14
N ASN A 103 26.70 -0.20 13.40
CA ASN A 103 26.75 -1.59 13.86
C ASN A 103 25.36 -2.23 13.84
N TYR A 104 24.34 -1.48 14.27
CA TYR A 104 22.94 -1.89 14.19
C TYR A 104 22.52 -2.24 12.76
N LEU A 105 22.76 -1.35 11.79
CA LEU A 105 22.44 -1.60 10.38
C LEU A 105 23.16 -2.84 9.85
N LYS A 106 24.45 -3.01 10.18
CA LYS A 106 25.23 -4.18 9.77
C LYS A 106 24.66 -5.49 10.34
N LEU A 107 24.31 -5.50 11.62
CA LEU A 107 23.72 -6.67 12.28
C LEU A 107 22.34 -7.02 11.71
N LYS A 108 21.53 -6.01 11.39
CA LYS A 108 20.24 -6.21 10.73
C LYS A 108 20.37 -6.68 9.29
N GLN A 109 21.33 -6.16 8.54
CA GLN A 109 21.64 -6.62 7.19
C GLN A 109 22.04 -8.10 7.21
N GLY A 110 22.88 -8.49 8.17
CA GLY A 110 23.32 -9.87 8.36
C GLY A 110 23.92 -10.44 7.07
N LYS A 111 23.33 -11.54 6.57
CA LYS A 111 23.72 -12.18 5.30
C LYS A 111 22.84 -11.79 4.11
N SER A 112 21.87 -10.88 4.31
CA SER A 112 20.99 -10.45 3.24
C SER A 112 21.80 -9.80 2.13
N LYS A 113 21.53 -10.18 0.89
CA LYS A 113 22.06 -9.51 -0.30
C LYS A 113 21.17 -8.35 -0.76
N ARG A 114 19.96 -8.23 -0.20
CA ARG A 114 19.00 -7.15 -0.50
C ARG A 114 18.90 -6.14 0.64
N PRO A 115 18.49 -4.90 0.31
CA PRO A 115 18.00 -3.91 1.27
C PRO A 115 17.03 -4.52 2.30
N VAL A 116 17.32 -4.35 3.60
CA VAL A 116 16.45 -4.79 4.71
C VAL A 116 15.58 -3.63 5.22
N LYS A 117 14.39 -3.91 5.76
CA LYS A 117 13.60 -2.90 6.49
C LYS A 117 13.86 -3.06 7.99
N VAL A 118 14.26 -1.98 8.64
CA VAL A 118 14.68 -1.95 10.04
C VAL A 118 14.18 -0.68 10.71
N ALA A 119 14.06 -0.68 12.03
CA ALA A 119 13.65 0.51 12.73
C ALA A 119 14.75 1.57 12.73
N THR A 120 14.37 2.84 12.62
CA THR A 120 15.32 3.96 12.64
C THR A 120 14.73 5.18 13.35
N PRO A 121 15.57 6.14 13.76
CA PRO A 121 15.08 7.44 14.22
C PRO A 121 14.23 8.17 13.17
N MET A 122 14.58 8.06 11.88
CA MET A 122 13.77 8.64 10.81
C MET A 122 12.39 7.99 10.67
N GLY A 123 12.23 6.71 11.02
CA GLY A 123 10.91 6.08 11.12
C GLY A 123 10.05 6.71 12.21
N GLU A 124 10.62 7.00 13.38
CA GLU A 124 9.91 7.70 14.47
C GLU A 124 9.56 9.14 14.07
N GLU A 125 10.47 9.84 13.38
CA GLU A 125 10.17 11.17 12.82
C GLU A 125 9.04 11.13 11.78
N ALA A 126 9.02 10.13 10.89
CA ALA A 126 7.97 9.97 9.89
C ALA A 126 6.60 9.74 10.54
N LYS A 127 6.55 8.96 11.62
CA LYS A 127 5.34 8.77 12.42
C LYS A 127 4.91 10.07 13.11
N HIS A 128 5.83 10.82 13.73
CA HIS A 128 5.51 12.12 14.34
C HIS A 128 5.02 13.14 13.30
N PHE A 129 5.62 13.17 12.11
CA PHE A 129 5.14 13.98 11.00
C PHE A 129 3.70 13.63 10.63
N ALA A 130 3.36 12.34 10.56
CA ALA A 130 1.99 11.89 10.32
C ALA A 130 1.03 12.37 11.42
N GLU A 131 1.42 12.23 12.68
CA GLU A 131 0.62 12.67 13.84
C GLU A 131 0.34 14.17 13.80
N GLU A 132 1.36 14.99 13.56
CA GLU A 132 1.19 16.44 13.41
C GLU A 132 0.42 16.80 12.13
N PHE A 133 0.60 16.05 11.03
CA PHE A 133 -0.16 16.29 9.82
C PHE A 133 -1.66 16.08 10.03
N PHE A 134 -2.07 15.04 10.75
CA PHE A 134 -3.47 14.71 11.01
C PHE A 134 -4.04 15.35 12.28
N LYS A 135 -3.26 16.15 13.00
CA LYS A 135 -3.72 16.87 14.19
C LYS A 135 -4.91 17.77 13.88
N GLY A 136 -5.98 17.61 14.66
CA GLY A 136 -7.24 18.34 14.45
C GLY A 136 -8.04 17.90 13.22
N ILE A 137 -7.57 16.92 12.44
CA ILE A 137 -8.30 16.34 11.31
C ILE A 137 -9.20 15.22 11.83
N HIS A 138 -10.48 15.29 11.50
CA HIS A 138 -11.46 14.26 11.87
C HIS A 138 -11.92 13.41 10.69
N THR A 139 -11.83 13.96 9.47
CA THR A 139 -12.32 13.32 8.26
C THR A 139 -11.27 13.41 7.17
N VAL A 140 -11.05 12.28 6.48
CA VAL A 140 -10.16 12.17 5.34
C VAL A 140 -10.91 11.62 4.14
N ARG A 141 -10.49 11.99 2.94
CA ARG A 141 -10.95 11.39 1.70
C ARG A 141 -9.92 10.36 1.24
N LEU A 142 -10.38 9.15 0.96
CA LEU A 142 -9.56 8.06 0.45
C LEU A 142 -9.75 7.93 -1.05
N GLU A 143 -8.66 7.75 -1.77
CA GLU A 143 -8.66 7.57 -3.22
C GLU A 143 -7.69 6.48 -3.66
N ARG A 144 -7.97 5.81 -4.78
CA ARG A 144 -7.09 4.81 -5.41
C ARG A 144 -6.20 5.45 -6.46
N ASP A 145 -5.09 4.80 -6.77
CA ASP A 145 -4.29 5.15 -7.95
C ASP A 145 -4.90 4.56 -9.23
N HIS A 146 -5.32 3.29 -9.18
CA HIS A 146 -5.93 2.59 -10.30
C HIS A 146 -7.32 2.02 -9.91
N PRO A 147 -8.36 2.15 -10.74
CA PRO A 147 -9.72 1.73 -10.39
C PRO A 147 -9.87 0.21 -10.24
N LYS A 148 -8.94 -0.58 -10.81
CA LYS A 148 -8.97 -2.04 -10.71
C LYS A 148 -8.10 -2.60 -9.56
N GLU A 149 -7.27 -1.77 -8.92
CA GLU A 149 -6.40 -2.18 -7.81
C GLU A 149 -7.04 -1.78 -6.47
N ILE A 150 -7.62 -2.76 -5.78
CA ILE A 150 -8.41 -2.49 -4.57
C ILE A 150 -7.62 -2.79 -3.29
N ARG A 151 -6.93 -3.93 -3.25
CA ARG A 151 -6.19 -4.42 -2.09
C ARG A 151 -4.81 -4.90 -2.50
N GLY A 152 -3.85 -4.73 -1.60
CA GLY A 152 -2.55 -5.39 -1.70
C GLY A 152 -2.65 -6.90 -1.48
N ARG A 153 -1.52 -7.60 -1.65
CA ARG A 153 -1.42 -9.06 -1.50
C ARG A 153 -1.98 -9.58 -0.19
N TYR A 154 -1.74 -8.85 0.90
CA TYR A 154 -2.12 -9.22 2.26
C TYR A 154 -3.50 -8.72 2.69
N GLY A 155 -4.24 -8.11 1.76
CA GLY A 155 -5.62 -7.70 1.98
C GLY A 155 -5.81 -6.30 2.56
N ARG A 156 -4.74 -5.55 2.88
CA ARG A 156 -4.86 -4.12 3.18
C ARG A 156 -5.39 -3.37 1.96
N TYR A 157 -6.27 -2.39 2.19
CA TYR A 157 -6.73 -1.51 1.13
C TYR A 157 -5.61 -0.53 0.77
N LEU A 158 -5.47 -0.27 -0.53
CA LEU A 158 -4.49 0.64 -1.08
C LEU A 158 -5.14 2.01 -1.29
N ALA A 159 -4.57 3.07 -0.71
CA ALA A 159 -5.14 4.40 -0.84
C ALA A 159 -4.11 5.54 -0.77
N TYR A 160 -4.43 6.62 -1.48
CA TYR A 160 -4.02 7.98 -1.14
C TYR A 160 -4.96 8.56 -0.09
N VAL A 161 -4.41 9.36 0.81
CA VAL A 161 -5.18 10.01 1.87
C VAL A 161 -5.15 11.52 1.66
N PHE A 162 -6.32 12.12 1.59
CA PHE A 162 -6.49 13.55 1.52
C PHE A 162 -7.07 14.07 2.82
N ALA A 163 -6.42 15.06 3.42
CA ALA A 163 -6.94 15.79 4.58
C ALA A 163 -7.33 17.20 4.18
N ARG A 164 -8.38 17.75 4.80
CA ARG A 164 -8.79 19.13 4.53
C ARG A 164 -7.97 20.09 5.39
N LYS A 165 -7.11 20.89 4.76
CA LYS A 165 -6.29 21.93 5.40
C LYS A 165 -6.54 23.27 4.71
N ASN A 166 -6.81 24.31 5.48
CA ASN A 166 -7.11 25.67 4.97
C ASN A 166 -8.17 25.66 3.86
N GLY A 167 -9.26 24.91 4.07
CA GLY A 167 -10.37 24.77 3.13
C GLY A 167 -10.11 23.85 1.93
N ARG A 168 -8.87 23.41 1.68
CA ARG A 168 -8.47 22.60 0.52
C ARG A 168 -8.14 21.15 0.90
N TRP A 169 -8.32 20.23 -0.04
CA TRP A 169 -7.85 18.85 0.10
C TRP A 169 -6.35 18.78 -0.21
N VAL A 170 -5.57 18.25 0.73
CA VAL A 170 -4.11 18.10 0.62
C VAL A 170 -3.78 16.62 0.66
N ASN A 171 -3.01 16.14 -0.33
CA ASN A 171 -2.58 14.75 -0.44
C ASN A 171 -1.44 14.47 0.55
N TYR A 172 -1.74 13.76 1.64
CA TYR A 172 -0.75 13.41 2.66
C TYR A 172 0.45 12.66 2.08
N ASN A 173 0.21 11.72 1.16
CA ASN A 173 1.27 10.88 0.61
C ASN A 173 2.34 11.73 -0.11
N VAL A 174 1.89 12.72 -0.90
CA VAL A 174 2.79 13.66 -1.58
C VAL A 174 3.50 14.58 -0.57
N GLU A 175 2.80 15.06 0.46
CA GLU A 175 3.42 15.86 1.53
C GLU A 175 4.44 15.07 2.36
N CYS A 176 4.21 13.78 2.58
CA CYS A 176 5.15 12.88 3.25
C CYS A 176 6.49 12.79 2.49
N VAL A 177 6.42 12.65 1.16
CA VAL A 177 7.62 12.69 0.30
C VAL A 177 8.27 14.07 0.32
N ARG A 178 7.50 15.15 0.23
CA ARG A 178 8.02 16.53 0.23
C ARG A 178 8.72 16.90 1.54
N ALA A 179 8.25 16.37 2.65
CA ALA A 179 8.86 16.54 3.96
C ALA A 179 10.14 15.70 4.12
N GLY A 180 10.45 14.80 3.18
CA GLY A 180 11.59 13.88 3.28
C GLY A 180 11.35 12.73 4.27
N MET A 181 10.11 12.40 4.59
CA MET A 181 9.78 11.29 5.49
C MET A 181 9.74 9.94 4.77
N SER A 182 9.64 9.97 3.44
CA SER A 182 9.64 8.79 2.58
C SER A 182 10.21 9.13 1.21
N PRO A 183 10.91 8.22 0.52
CA PRO A 183 11.15 8.36 -0.91
C PRO A 183 9.83 8.20 -1.69
N TYR A 184 9.83 8.60 -2.96
CA TYR A 184 8.77 8.19 -3.87
C TYR A 184 8.88 6.69 -4.15
N PHE A 185 7.99 5.91 -3.53
CA PHE A 185 8.05 4.46 -3.54
C PHE A 185 7.37 3.87 -4.79
N THR A 186 8.15 3.68 -5.85
CA THR A 186 7.70 3.24 -7.19
C THR A 186 7.69 1.72 -7.38
N LYS A 187 8.03 0.94 -6.34
CA LYS A 187 8.22 -0.52 -6.38
C LYS A 187 7.08 -1.32 -7.02
N TYR A 188 5.85 -0.80 -6.95
CA TYR A 188 4.63 -1.43 -7.43
C TYR A 188 3.99 -0.72 -8.64
N SER A 189 4.77 0.08 -9.38
CA SER A 189 4.40 0.98 -10.49
C SER A 189 4.52 2.46 -10.10
N TYR A 190 4.64 3.31 -11.12
CA TYR A 190 4.47 4.75 -10.96
C TYR A 190 3.02 5.07 -10.60
N SER A 191 2.82 6.10 -9.78
CA SER A 191 1.49 6.67 -9.57
C SER A 191 0.92 7.15 -10.90
N ARG A 192 -0.19 6.57 -11.33
CA ARG A 192 -0.86 6.94 -12.57
C ARG A 192 -1.52 8.31 -12.50
N ARG A 193 -1.66 8.87 -11.29
CA ARG A 193 -2.40 10.11 -11.03
C ARG A 193 -1.54 11.26 -10.50
N PHE A 194 -0.48 10.94 -9.76
CA PHE A 194 0.31 11.91 -9.00
C PHE A 194 1.81 11.79 -9.25
N HIS A 195 2.24 11.08 -10.30
CA HIS A 195 3.66 10.88 -10.63
C HIS A 195 4.48 12.17 -10.55
N ASP A 196 4.09 13.19 -11.31
CA ASP A 196 4.82 14.45 -11.39
C ASP A 196 4.88 15.18 -10.04
N GLN A 197 3.82 15.06 -9.23
CA GLN A 197 3.78 15.67 -7.90
C GLN A 197 4.76 14.97 -6.95
N PHE A 198 4.85 13.64 -7.02
CA PHE A 198 5.81 12.87 -6.23
C PHE A 198 7.26 13.13 -6.67
N VAL A 199 7.51 13.18 -7.99
CA VAL A 199 8.85 13.52 -8.53
C VAL A 199 9.27 14.91 -8.07
N ALA A 200 8.37 15.91 -8.18
CA ALA A 200 8.64 17.27 -7.72
C ALA A 200 8.87 17.32 -6.20
N ALA A 201 8.05 16.63 -5.41
CA ALA A 201 8.16 16.53 -3.96
C ALA A 201 9.50 15.92 -3.51
N GLN A 202 9.91 14.81 -4.13
CA GLN A 202 11.18 14.16 -3.82
C GLN A 202 12.36 15.07 -4.16
N ARG A 203 12.33 15.71 -5.34
CA ARG A 203 13.37 16.66 -5.75
C ARG A 203 13.50 17.82 -4.77
N GLU A 204 12.38 18.38 -4.31
CA GLU A 204 12.35 19.45 -3.30
C GLU A 204 12.99 18.97 -1.98
N ALA A 205 12.60 17.79 -1.50
CA ALA A 205 13.13 17.22 -0.27
C ALA A 205 14.65 16.94 -0.36
N GLN A 206 15.13 16.43 -1.50
CA GLN A 206 16.55 16.18 -1.76
C GLN A 206 17.35 17.48 -1.80
N GLN A 207 16.89 18.49 -2.54
CA GLN A 207 17.57 19.78 -2.65
C GLN A 207 17.65 20.51 -1.30
N ALA A 208 16.59 20.42 -0.50
CA ALA A 208 16.53 21.00 0.83
C ALA A 208 17.11 20.10 1.94
N ARG A 209 17.67 18.92 1.59
CA ARG A 209 18.22 17.93 2.52
C ARG A 209 17.29 17.64 3.71
N ARG A 210 16.01 17.36 3.43
CA ARG A 210 14.99 17.10 4.46
C ARG A 210 14.95 15.62 4.82
N GLY A 211 14.76 15.32 6.11
CA GLY A 211 14.48 13.97 6.60
C GLY A 211 15.53 12.94 6.16
N ILE A 212 15.10 11.90 5.44
CA ILE A 212 15.98 10.84 4.91
C ILE A 212 17.04 11.32 3.90
N TRP A 213 16.97 12.59 3.48
CA TRP A 213 17.96 13.24 2.60
C TRP A 213 18.96 14.11 3.36
N ASP A 214 18.84 14.22 4.69
CA ASP A 214 19.80 14.89 5.54
C ASP A 214 20.93 13.91 5.94
N PRO A 215 22.18 14.12 5.50
CA PRO A 215 23.28 13.21 5.81
C PRO A 215 23.59 13.12 7.31
N ASN A 216 23.13 14.10 8.11
CA ASN A 216 23.34 14.11 9.56
C ASN A 216 22.29 13.30 10.33
N LYS A 217 21.28 12.76 9.64
CA LYS A 217 20.24 11.92 10.26
C LYS A 217 20.56 10.44 10.10
N GLU A 218 20.04 9.67 11.04
CA GLU A 218 20.11 8.21 11.05
C GLU A 218 18.94 7.64 10.27
N HIS A 219 19.24 7.22 9.04
CA HIS A 219 18.31 6.70 8.05
C HIS A 219 18.98 5.59 7.24
N TYR A 220 18.22 4.89 6.40
CA TYR A 220 18.77 3.87 5.50
C TYR A 220 19.83 4.44 4.56
N ARG A 221 20.95 3.74 4.40
CA ARG A 221 22.09 4.20 3.58
C ARG A 221 22.01 3.75 2.12
N ASP A 222 21.05 2.90 1.78
CA ASP A 222 20.91 2.21 0.49
C ASP A 222 19.75 2.75 -0.38
N TYR A 223 19.36 4.02 -0.18
CA TYR A 223 18.31 4.65 -0.99
C TYR A 223 18.63 4.73 -2.49
N PRO A 224 19.87 5.02 -2.94
CA PRO A 224 20.21 4.98 -4.36
C PRO A 224 19.88 3.63 -5.01
N GLU A 225 20.29 2.53 -4.37
CA GLU A 225 20.08 1.16 -4.84
C GLU A 225 18.60 0.77 -4.78
N ARG A 226 17.88 1.19 -3.73
CA ARG A 226 16.43 0.99 -3.63
C ARG A 226 15.70 1.70 -4.77
N LEU A 227 16.03 2.96 -5.04
CA LEU A 227 15.39 3.75 -6.09
C LEU A 227 15.66 3.17 -7.47
N GLU A 228 16.89 2.74 -7.76
CA GLU A 228 17.22 2.06 -9.02
C GLU A 228 16.37 0.80 -9.20
N TRP A 229 16.31 -0.05 -8.17
CA TRP A 229 15.50 -1.26 -8.20
C TRP A 229 13.99 -0.98 -8.36
N TRP A 230 13.45 -0.04 -7.60
CA TRP A 230 12.03 0.29 -7.62
C TRP A 230 11.62 0.92 -8.95
N ASN A 231 12.44 1.79 -9.52
CA ASN A 231 12.19 2.38 -10.83
C ASN A 231 12.28 1.34 -11.94
N ALA A 232 13.28 0.43 -11.91
CA ALA A 232 13.35 -0.66 -12.88
C ALA A 232 12.11 -1.57 -12.85
N ARG A 233 11.54 -1.82 -11.66
CA ARG A 233 10.23 -2.50 -11.54
C ARG A 233 9.10 -1.67 -12.13
N ALA A 234 9.06 -0.37 -11.80
CA ALA A 234 8.02 0.53 -12.26
C ALA A 234 8.00 0.63 -13.79
N ASP A 235 9.17 0.74 -14.41
CA ASP A 235 9.35 0.80 -15.87
C ASP A 235 8.80 -0.48 -16.53
N PHE A 236 9.09 -1.65 -15.96
CA PHE A 236 8.60 -2.93 -16.50
C PHE A 236 7.08 -3.06 -16.41
N ILE A 237 6.48 -2.64 -15.28
CA ILE A 237 5.03 -2.62 -15.10
C ILE A 237 4.40 -1.59 -16.05
N TRP A 238 4.96 -0.39 -16.12
CA TRP A 238 4.47 0.68 -16.97
C TRP A 238 4.49 0.28 -18.44
N GLN A 239 5.58 -0.35 -18.91
CA GLN A 239 5.67 -0.89 -20.27
C GLN A 239 4.55 -1.91 -20.55
N PHE A 240 4.29 -2.85 -19.62
CA PHE A 240 3.18 -3.78 -19.76
C PHE A 240 1.83 -3.05 -19.86
N GLU A 241 1.61 -2.04 -19.03
CA GLU A 241 0.37 -1.27 -19.03
C GLU A 241 0.15 -0.53 -20.35
N GLN A 242 1.20 0.04 -20.95
CA GLN A 242 1.13 0.62 -22.29
C GLN A 242 0.78 -0.43 -23.34
N GLU A 243 1.46 -1.59 -23.32
CA GLU A 243 1.19 -2.70 -24.24
C GLU A 243 -0.24 -3.25 -24.10
N ALA A 244 -0.80 -3.19 -22.89
CA ALA A 244 -2.13 -3.70 -22.54
C ALA A 244 -3.29 -2.78 -22.95
N MET A 245 -3.02 -1.52 -23.31
CA MET A 245 -4.06 -0.56 -23.66
C MET A 245 -4.95 -1.09 -24.79
N GLY A 246 -6.26 -1.15 -24.54
CA GLY A 246 -7.25 -1.64 -25.50
C GLY A 246 -7.28 -3.16 -25.71
N LYS A 247 -6.45 -3.95 -25.00
CA LYS A 247 -6.36 -5.41 -25.18
C LYS A 247 -6.97 -6.18 -24.02
N ASP A 248 -8.00 -6.99 -24.30
CA ASP A 248 -8.64 -7.79 -23.25
C ASP A 248 -7.83 -9.04 -22.84
N ASN A 249 -6.92 -9.51 -23.68
CA ASN A 249 -6.06 -10.65 -23.37
C ASN A 249 -4.78 -10.27 -22.59
N TYR A 250 -4.60 -8.98 -22.24
CA TYR A 250 -3.53 -8.51 -21.35
C TYR A 250 -4.07 -8.34 -19.92
N ILE A 251 -3.56 -9.14 -18.99
CA ILE A 251 -4.14 -9.29 -17.65
C ILE A 251 -3.09 -9.01 -16.57
N VAL A 252 -3.29 -7.95 -15.79
CA VAL A 252 -2.56 -7.74 -14.53
C VAL A 252 -3.22 -8.57 -13.44
N LEU A 253 -2.48 -9.47 -12.80
CA LEU A 253 -3.06 -10.42 -11.84
C LEU A 253 -3.64 -9.75 -10.59
N THR A 254 -3.13 -8.59 -10.18
CA THR A 254 -3.59 -7.86 -8.99
C THR A 254 -4.94 -7.17 -9.20
N HIS A 255 -5.42 -7.04 -10.44
CA HIS A 255 -6.71 -6.44 -10.73
C HIS A 255 -7.86 -7.31 -10.18
N TRP A 256 -8.91 -6.67 -9.66
CA TRP A 256 -10.05 -7.39 -9.08
C TRP A 256 -10.78 -8.29 -10.09
N ASP A 257 -10.74 -7.94 -11.38
CA ASP A 257 -11.39 -8.66 -12.48
C ASP A 257 -10.50 -9.74 -13.13
N ALA A 258 -9.25 -9.89 -12.68
CA ALA A 258 -8.25 -10.73 -13.34
C ALA A 258 -8.74 -12.18 -13.55
N MET A 259 -9.29 -12.83 -12.53
CA MET A 259 -9.74 -14.23 -12.67
C MET A 259 -10.91 -14.42 -13.61
N ARG A 260 -11.89 -13.52 -13.56
CA ARG A 260 -13.01 -13.56 -14.50
C ARG A 260 -12.49 -13.44 -15.93
N ARG A 261 -11.53 -12.55 -16.17
CA ARG A 261 -10.89 -12.38 -17.49
C ARG A 261 -10.11 -13.63 -17.89
N ILE A 262 -9.33 -14.23 -16.98
CA ILE A 262 -8.61 -15.48 -17.25
C ILE A 262 -9.57 -16.61 -17.61
N GLU A 263 -10.68 -16.76 -16.88
CA GLU A 263 -11.72 -17.77 -17.15
C GLU A 263 -12.37 -17.56 -18.52
N GLN A 264 -12.66 -16.32 -18.90
CA GLN A 264 -13.18 -15.96 -20.23
C GLN A 264 -12.19 -16.28 -21.37
N HIS A 265 -10.91 -16.41 -21.04
CA HIS A 265 -9.84 -16.77 -21.97
C HIS A 265 -9.40 -18.24 -21.86
N LEU A 266 -10.19 -19.11 -21.22
CA LEU A 266 -9.89 -20.55 -21.21
C LEU A 266 -9.76 -21.09 -22.65
N GLY A 267 -8.63 -21.76 -22.94
CA GLY A 267 -8.28 -22.24 -24.27
C GLY A 267 -7.74 -21.18 -25.23
N LYS A 268 -7.55 -19.93 -24.78
CA LYS A 268 -7.04 -18.81 -25.58
C LYS A 268 -5.73 -18.28 -25.02
N GLU A 269 -4.97 -17.59 -25.87
CA GLU A 269 -3.72 -16.94 -25.50
C GLU A 269 -3.97 -15.66 -24.69
N VAL A 270 -3.22 -15.50 -23.61
CA VAL A 270 -3.15 -14.28 -22.80
C VAL A 270 -1.71 -13.85 -22.60
N VAL A 271 -1.52 -12.57 -22.27
CA VAL A 271 -0.28 -12.05 -21.70
C VAL A 271 -0.57 -11.58 -20.29
N MET A 272 0.05 -12.21 -19.29
CA MET A 272 -0.17 -11.90 -17.88
C MET A 272 1.02 -11.20 -17.26
N LEU A 273 0.76 -10.16 -16.47
CA LEU A 273 1.73 -9.56 -15.57
C LEU A 273 1.48 -10.05 -14.15
N GLY A 274 2.51 -10.59 -13.50
CA GLY A 274 2.44 -11.07 -12.13
C GLY A 274 3.79 -11.12 -11.45
N LEU A 275 3.78 -11.01 -10.12
CA LEU A 275 4.99 -11.15 -9.29
C LEU A 275 5.23 -12.62 -8.98
N VAL A 276 6.44 -13.14 -9.19
CA VAL A 276 6.79 -14.53 -8.85
C VAL A 276 6.82 -14.68 -7.32
N SER A 277 5.80 -15.32 -6.74
CA SER A 277 5.66 -15.47 -5.30
C SER A 277 6.46 -16.64 -4.75
N ASP A 278 6.44 -17.77 -5.45
CA ASP A 278 7.02 -19.02 -5.00
C ASP A 278 7.41 -19.89 -6.19
N ILE A 279 8.42 -20.72 -5.99
CA ILE A 279 8.92 -21.68 -6.97
C ILE A 279 9.03 -23.03 -6.27
N ARG A 280 8.32 -24.01 -6.81
CA ARG A 280 8.29 -25.38 -6.29
C ARG A 280 8.88 -26.31 -7.34
N LEU A 281 10.13 -26.69 -7.12
CA LEU A 281 10.83 -27.62 -7.98
C LEU A 281 10.18 -29.00 -7.90
N GLY A 282 10.00 -29.63 -9.06
CA GLY A 282 9.45 -30.97 -9.16
C GLY A 282 10.51 -31.99 -9.55
N ASP A 283 10.78 -32.96 -8.69
CA ASP A 283 11.70 -34.06 -9.02
C ASP A 283 11.05 -35.10 -9.93
N LYS A 284 9.85 -35.54 -9.55
CA LYS A 284 9.03 -36.56 -10.24
C LYS A 284 7.78 -35.97 -10.92
N GLY A 285 7.63 -34.64 -10.88
CA GLY A 285 6.47 -33.92 -11.42
C GLY A 285 6.91 -32.56 -11.96
N PRO A 286 5.98 -31.74 -12.47
CA PRO A 286 6.35 -30.46 -13.05
C PRO A 286 6.85 -29.48 -11.98
N THR A 287 7.80 -28.64 -12.37
CA THR A 287 8.15 -27.45 -11.61
C THR A 287 7.00 -26.45 -11.72
N LYS A 288 6.62 -25.85 -10.59
CA LYS A 288 5.54 -24.85 -10.53
C LYS A 288 6.10 -23.50 -10.10
N VAL A 289 5.87 -22.49 -10.93
CA VAL A 289 6.13 -21.09 -10.57
C VAL A 289 4.79 -20.44 -10.25
N LEU A 290 4.64 -19.93 -9.03
CA LEU A 290 3.42 -19.28 -8.58
C LEU A 290 3.52 -17.77 -8.81
N LEU A 291 2.52 -17.21 -9.47
CA LEU A 291 2.39 -15.76 -9.64
C LEU A 291 1.40 -15.20 -8.63
N SER A 292 1.84 -14.22 -7.86
CA SER A 292 1.07 -13.59 -6.80
C SER A 292 -0.18 -12.90 -7.34
N ARG A 293 -1.29 -13.10 -6.63
CA ARG A 293 -2.51 -12.30 -6.80
C ARG A 293 -3.04 -11.80 -5.46
N ARG A 294 -3.44 -12.74 -4.61
CA ARG A 294 -3.91 -12.54 -3.23
C ARG A 294 -3.40 -13.71 -2.42
N ILE A 295 -3.23 -13.51 -1.12
CA ILE A 295 -2.79 -14.58 -0.21
C ILE A 295 -3.62 -15.86 -0.42
N GLY A 296 -2.91 -17.00 -0.61
CA GLY A 296 -3.52 -18.31 -0.82
C GLY A 296 -4.19 -18.54 -2.19
N SER A 297 -4.10 -17.58 -3.12
CA SER A 297 -4.75 -17.66 -4.43
C SER A 297 -3.82 -17.24 -5.58
N ASP A 298 -2.59 -17.71 -5.55
CA ASP A 298 -1.61 -17.50 -6.62
C ASP A 298 -2.00 -18.25 -7.90
N PHE A 299 -1.58 -17.74 -9.05
CA PHE A 299 -1.80 -18.33 -10.36
C PHE A 299 -0.59 -19.19 -10.78
N PRO A 300 -0.76 -20.50 -11.06
CA PRO A 300 0.37 -21.37 -11.37
C PRO A 300 0.79 -21.32 -12.84
N LEU A 301 2.10 -21.22 -13.05
CA LEU A 301 2.79 -21.61 -14.27
C LEU A 301 3.37 -23.00 -14.09
N VAL A 302 3.22 -23.87 -15.09
CA VAL A 302 3.60 -25.27 -15.02
C VAL A 302 4.66 -25.57 -16.06
N PHE A 303 5.82 -26.02 -15.60
CA PHE A 303 6.95 -26.44 -16.41
C PHE A 303 7.11 -27.96 -16.28
N PHE A 304 6.76 -28.71 -17.33
CA PHE A 304 7.01 -30.15 -17.36
C PHE A 304 8.46 -30.46 -17.73
N ASP A 305 9.09 -29.59 -18.52
CA ASP A 305 10.47 -29.69 -18.95
C ASP A 305 11.37 -28.82 -18.06
N LYS A 306 12.41 -29.45 -17.49
CA LYS A 306 13.40 -28.79 -16.62
C LYS A 306 14.32 -27.86 -17.39
N ASP A 307 14.61 -28.16 -18.65
CA ASP A 307 15.44 -27.33 -19.51
C ASP A 307 14.68 -26.07 -19.90
N VAL A 308 13.38 -26.18 -20.21
CA VAL A 308 12.52 -25.00 -20.44
C VAL A 308 12.49 -24.10 -19.20
N PHE A 309 12.36 -24.68 -18.00
CA PHE A 309 12.44 -23.91 -16.76
C PHE A 309 13.79 -23.21 -16.60
N GLY A 310 14.90 -23.96 -16.72
CA GLY A 310 16.26 -23.42 -16.58
C GLY A 310 16.55 -22.31 -17.60
N SER A 311 16.29 -22.57 -18.88
CA SER A 311 16.53 -21.62 -19.97
C SER A 311 15.61 -20.41 -19.95
N SER A 312 14.43 -20.48 -19.32
CA SER A 312 13.57 -19.31 -19.13
C SER A 312 14.16 -18.26 -18.18
N GLY A 313 15.11 -18.67 -17.32
CA GLY A 313 15.74 -17.79 -16.33
C GLY A 313 14.85 -17.38 -15.15
N ILE A 314 13.56 -17.74 -15.16
CA ILE A 314 12.56 -17.31 -14.16
C ILE A 314 12.91 -17.75 -12.72
N GLY A 315 13.73 -18.78 -12.57
CA GLY A 315 14.22 -19.29 -11.28
C GLY A 315 14.82 -18.21 -10.37
N ARG A 316 15.43 -17.19 -10.98
CA ARG A 316 16.15 -16.10 -10.29
C ARG A 316 15.28 -14.88 -9.99
N TYR A 317 14.01 -14.92 -10.39
CA TYR A 317 13.10 -13.77 -10.34
C TYR A 317 12.06 -13.89 -9.22
N ARG A 318 12.31 -14.72 -8.20
CA ARG A 318 11.47 -14.74 -6.99
C ARG A 318 11.39 -13.33 -6.41
N GLY A 319 10.15 -12.89 -6.16
CA GLY A 319 9.84 -11.55 -5.70
C GLY A 319 9.67 -10.51 -6.81
N GLU A 320 10.05 -10.80 -8.06
CA GLU A 320 10.02 -9.85 -9.17
C GLU A 320 8.81 -10.05 -10.10
N PHE A 321 8.44 -8.99 -10.81
CA PHE A 321 7.41 -9.05 -11.84
C PHE A 321 7.92 -9.72 -13.12
N VAL A 322 7.08 -10.52 -13.75
CA VAL A 322 7.34 -11.15 -15.05
C VAL A 322 6.12 -10.99 -15.97
N LYS A 323 6.35 -10.97 -17.29
CA LYS A 323 5.28 -11.14 -18.28
C LYS A 323 5.25 -12.59 -18.73
N VAL A 324 4.06 -13.17 -18.83
CA VAL A 324 3.88 -14.56 -19.29
C VAL A 324 2.89 -14.60 -20.42
N ARG A 325 3.34 -15.06 -21.58
CA ARG A 325 2.49 -15.33 -22.75
C ARG A 325 2.16 -16.81 -22.82
N GLY A 326 0.88 -17.16 -22.93
CA GLY A 326 0.51 -18.56 -23.13
C GLY A 326 -0.99 -18.82 -23.13
N ILE A 327 -1.34 -20.07 -23.43
CA ILE A 327 -2.73 -20.53 -23.44
C ILE A 327 -3.19 -20.82 -22.01
N VAL A 328 -4.31 -20.22 -21.61
CA VAL A 328 -4.97 -20.55 -20.34
C VAL A 328 -5.54 -21.96 -20.45
N THR A 329 -5.13 -22.84 -19.55
CA THR A 329 -5.65 -24.21 -19.45
C THR A 329 -6.24 -24.45 -18.07
N SER A 330 -6.97 -25.54 -17.90
CA SER A 330 -7.45 -25.98 -16.60
C SER A 330 -7.13 -27.45 -16.39
N TRP A 331 -6.89 -27.84 -15.14
CA TRP A 331 -6.73 -29.23 -14.76
C TRP A 331 -7.58 -29.53 -13.51
N PHE A 332 -7.96 -30.79 -13.33
CA PHE A 332 -8.71 -31.20 -12.14
C PHE A 332 -7.77 -31.54 -11.00
N ASN A 333 -7.74 -30.69 -9.98
CA ASN A 333 -6.97 -30.95 -8.77
C ASN A 333 -7.70 -31.98 -7.90
N LYS A 334 -7.27 -33.24 -7.97
CA LYS A 334 -7.86 -34.37 -7.21
C LYS A 334 -7.86 -34.17 -5.69
N TRP A 335 -6.89 -33.46 -5.14
CA TRP A 335 -6.77 -33.23 -3.70
C TRP A 335 -7.75 -32.16 -3.21
N ARG A 336 -7.91 -31.08 -3.98
CA ARG A 336 -8.85 -30.00 -3.67
C ARG A 336 -10.24 -30.21 -4.27
N LYS A 337 -10.43 -31.28 -5.04
CA LYS A 337 -11.67 -31.65 -5.74
C LYS A 337 -12.25 -30.50 -6.56
N ARG A 338 -11.41 -29.75 -7.28
CA ARG A 338 -11.83 -28.60 -8.10
C ARG A 338 -10.96 -28.42 -9.34
N LYS A 339 -11.50 -27.76 -10.37
CA LYS A 339 -10.70 -27.27 -11.51
C LYS A 339 -9.82 -26.11 -11.05
N GLU A 340 -8.56 -26.12 -11.47
CA GLU A 340 -7.64 -25.01 -11.26
C GLU A 340 -7.08 -24.55 -12.61
N LEU A 341 -7.05 -23.23 -12.82
CA LEU A 341 -6.49 -22.61 -14.03
C LEU A 341 -4.98 -22.55 -13.93
N GLN A 342 -4.31 -22.64 -15.08
CA GLN A 342 -2.85 -22.56 -15.18
C GLN A 342 -2.43 -22.10 -16.58
N ILE A 343 -1.14 -21.76 -16.73
CA ILE A 343 -0.47 -21.77 -18.03
C ILE A 343 0.61 -22.84 -18.00
N ILE A 344 0.65 -23.66 -19.05
CA ILE A 344 1.76 -24.57 -19.29
C ILE A 344 2.82 -23.80 -20.10
N VAL A 345 4.05 -23.82 -19.61
CA VAL A 345 5.21 -23.19 -20.25
C VAL A 345 6.00 -24.28 -20.95
N ASN A 346 5.94 -24.27 -22.27
CA ASN A 346 6.59 -25.23 -23.17
C ASN A 346 7.84 -24.65 -23.84
N THR A 347 7.99 -23.31 -23.89
CA THR A 347 9.19 -22.67 -24.43
C THR A 347 9.66 -21.53 -23.53
N PRO A 348 10.99 -21.28 -23.44
CA PRO A 348 11.53 -20.17 -22.65
C PRO A 348 10.97 -18.81 -23.07
N GLY A 349 10.71 -18.60 -24.36
CA GLY A 349 10.20 -17.34 -24.92
C GLY A 349 8.78 -16.95 -24.48
N GLN A 350 8.06 -17.85 -23.79
CA GLN A 350 6.80 -17.51 -23.13
C GLN A 350 6.99 -16.62 -21.90
N ILE A 351 8.21 -16.56 -21.35
CA ILE A 351 8.55 -15.73 -20.19
C ILE A 351 9.32 -14.50 -20.66
N THR A 352 8.85 -13.31 -20.27
CA THR A 352 9.63 -12.07 -20.38
C THR A 352 10.01 -11.60 -18.99
N LEU A 353 11.30 -11.40 -18.79
CA LEU A 353 11.90 -10.98 -17.54
C LEU A 353 12.32 -9.49 -17.63
N PRO A 354 12.28 -8.73 -16.53
CA PRO A 354 12.80 -7.37 -16.51
C PRO A 354 14.32 -7.39 -16.64
N ALA A 355 14.88 -6.66 -17.61
CA ALA A 355 16.32 -6.66 -17.88
C ALA A 355 17.15 -5.94 -16.80
N ASN A 356 16.60 -4.88 -16.20
CA ASN A 356 17.33 -3.95 -15.33
C ASN A 356 17.01 -4.14 -13.84
N VAL A 357 16.24 -5.17 -13.48
CA VAL A 357 15.96 -5.45 -12.09
C VAL A 357 17.12 -6.26 -11.53
N PRO A 358 17.74 -5.84 -10.41
CA PRO A 358 18.84 -6.59 -9.83
C PRO A 358 18.38 -8.00 -9.45
N VAL A 359 19.12 -9.00 -9.91
CA VAL A 359 18.82 -10.40 -9.64
C VAL A 359 19.39 -10.76 -8.28
N TYR A 360 18.53 -11.15 -7.34
CA TYR A 360 18.98 -11.72 -6.08
C TYR A 360 18.29 -13.06 -5.86
N ASP A 361 19.07 -14.13 -5.90
CA ASP A 361 18.63 -15.49 -5.59
C ASP A 361 18.22 -15.61 -4.11
N ASP A 362 17.24 -16.47 -3.81
CA ASP A 362 16.78 -16.85 -2.46
C ASP A 362 16.18 -15.74 -1.56
N TRP A 363 15.38 -14.84 -2.14
CA TRP A 363 14.72 -13.75 -1.41
C TRP A 363 13.28 -14.06 -0.95
N ASP A 364 13.00 -13.80 0.34
CA ASP A 364 11.66 -13.60 0.90
C ASP A 364 11.75 -12.63 2.08
N THR A 365 11.42 -11.33 1.93
CA THR A 365 11.41 -10.43 3.10
C THR A 365 10.34 -9.35 3.19
N GLU A 366 9.67 -8.89 2.11
CA GLU A 366 8.60 -7.88 2.32
C GLU A 366 7.30 -8.52 2.81
N GLY A 367 7.05 -9.75 2.36
CA GLY A 367 5.84 -10.46 2.68
C GLY A 367 5.71 -10.87 4.14
N GLN A 368 6.84 -11.15 4.78
CA GLN A 368 6.87 -11.59 6.17
C GLN A 368 6.60 -10.44 7.14
N ILE A 369 7.12 -9.23 6.86
CA ILE A 369 6.89 -8.05 7.70
C ILE A 369 5.42 -7.62 7.62
N GLU A 370 4.90 -7.39 6.42
CA GLU A 370 3.49 -7.00 6.26
C GLU A 370 2.53 -8.08 6.80
N GLN A 371 2.85 -9.37 6.62
CA GLN A 371 2.08 -10.46 7.22
C GLN A 371 2.14 -10.43 8.75
N ALA A 372 3.31 -10.22 9.34
CA ALA A 372 3.48 -10.15 10.79
C ALA A 372 2.71 -8.96 11.39
N GLU A 373 2.75 -7.79 10.74
CA GLU A 373 1.94 -6.63 11.13
C GLU A 373 0.45 -6.95 11.11
N ILE A 374 -0.03 -7.60 10.05
CA ILE A 374 -1.44 -7.93 9.88
C ILE A 374 -1.89 -8.98 10.91
N GLU A 375 -1.06 -9.97 11.22
CA GLU A 375 -1.38 -10.95 12.27
C GLU A 375 -1.36 -10.30 13.66
N ALA A 376 -0.40 -9.41 13.94
CA ALA A 376 -0.36 -8.62 15.17
C ALA A 376 -1.62 -7.73 15.32
N GLU A 377 -2.06 -7.09 14.24
CA GLU A 377 -3.30 -6.30 14.21
C GLU A 377 -4.53 -7.17 14.48
N LYS A 378 -4.64 -8.33 13.83
CA LYS A 378 -5.75 -9.27 14.06
C LYS A 378 -5.80 -9.72 15.52
N LEU A 379 -4.66 -9.99 16.14
CA LEU A 379 -4.58 -10.39 17.55
C LEU A 379 -5.06 -9.24 18.45
N ARG A 380 -4.53 -8.03 18.26
CA ARG A 380 -4.93 -6.84 19.02
C ARG A 380 -6.44 -6.56 18.93
N TRP A 381 -7.02 -6.72 17.75
CA TRP A 381 -8.47 -6.56 17.57
C TRP A 381 -9.29 -7.60 18.35
N LYS A 382 -8.83 -8.85 18.44
CA LYS A 382 -9.48 -9.87 19.27
C LYS A 382 -9.44 -9.51 20.74
N GLU A 383 -8.30 -9.03 21.23
CA GLU A 383 -8.12 -8.59 22.62
C GLU A 383 -9.03 -7.41 22.97
N MET A 384 -9.11 -6.40 22.10
CA MET A 384 -10.01 -5.25 22.29
C MET A 384 -11.49 -5.66 22.37
N GLN A 385 -11.90 -6.70 21.63
CA GLN A 385 -13.26 -7.22 21.72
C GLN A 385 -13.52 -7.94 23.05
N LYS A 386 -12.54 -8.70 23.55
CA LYS A 386 -12.63 -9.39 24.84
C LYS A 386 -12.74 -8.39 26.00
N ALA A 387 -11.87 -7.38 26.03
CA ALA A 387 -11.90 -6.32 27.04
C ALA A 387 -13.17 -5.45 26.99
N GLY A 388 -13.74 -5.24 25.79
CA GLY A 388 -15.02 -4.54 25.63
C GLY A 388 -16.26 -5.38 25.92
N GLY A 389 -16.10 -6.70 26.07
CA GLY A 389 -17.14 -7.64 26.48
C GLY A 389 -17.19 -7.84 27.99
N GLU A 390 -16.03 -7.85 28.66
CA GLU A 390 -15.92 -7.98 30.13
C GLU A 390 -16.37 -6.69 30.86
N ALA A 391 -16.37 -5.52 30.21
CA ALA A 391 -16.93 -4.28 30.76
C ALA A 391 -18.48 -4.21 30.69
N LYS A 392 -19.16 -5.32 30.41
CA LYS A 392 -20.62 -5.45 30.31
C LYS A 392 -21.21 -6.52 31.23
N GLU A 393 -20.38 -7.21 32.02
CA GLU A 393 -20.79 -7.94 33.22
C GLU A 393 -20.45 -7.07 34.44
#